data_AF-A0A0D2SFQ7-F1
#
_entry.id   AF-A0A0D2SFQ7-F1
#
_cell.length_a   1.000
_cell.length_b   1.000
_cell.length_c   1.000
_cell.angle_alpha   90.00
_cell.angle_beta   90.00
_cell.angle_gamma   90.00
#
_symmetry.space_group_name_H-M   'P 1'
#
loop_
_entity.id
_entity.type
_entity.pdbx_description
1 polymer ?
#
loop_
_entity_poly.entity_id
_entity_poly.type
_entity_poly.pdbx_seq_one_letter_code
_entity_poly.pdbx_strand_id
1 'polypeptide(L)'
;MISPSFSSYLPLPLPLPLFCLLFIMLGTPVSLTTAWFEPEFENCRDSKFKCGNITAGFPFHGGDREKECGHPDLELECGDDMATMKIRDVRYRVLEILPDRQILRILSEKVINKGICPPPFPDEDWIQDSPVFTPGPGFASVTLFYDCLSRISPDLLFFTCNKNYDHSNVSVAIANNTSIHPEACLHRANVMIPETSLESLRNHSPDWKGALETGFEVQWRKNYAEECWKCTSSGGACGLGIHDEAYCYCPPGKWSGPEGKECRPHT
;
A
#
# COMPACT_ATOMS: atom_id res chain seq x y z
N MET A 1 17.79 -22.92 -92.34
CA MET A 1 17.95 -23.67 -91.07
C MET A 1 17.83 -22.67 -89.94
N ILE A 2 16.86 -22.89 -89.05
CA ILE A 2 16.72 -22.55 -87.61
C ILE A 2 17.17 -21.15 -87.12
N SER A 3 16.26 -20.51 -86.37
CA SER A 3 16.36 -19.28 -85.56
C SER A 3 17.59 -19.17 -84.62
N PRO A 4 17.87 -18.00 -84.03
CA PRO A 4 17.19 -17.69 -82.76
C PRO A 4 16.64 -16.26 -82.67
N SER A 5 15.44 -16.18 -82.12
CA SER A 5 14.83 -14.98 -81.59
C SER A 5 15.54 -14.62 -80.29
N PHE A 6 16.17 -13.46 -80.21
CA PHE A 6 16.59 -12.88 -78.93
C PHE A 6 15.51 -11.94 -78.43
N SER A 7 14.74 -12.41 -77.45
CA SER A 7 13.83 -11.60 -76.65
C SER A 7 14.65 -10.73 -75.72
N SER A 8 14.66 -9.42 -75.97
CA SER A 8 15.20 -8.43 -75.05
C SER A 8 14.25 -8.28 -73.85
N TYR A 9 14.53 -8.99 -72.76
CA TYR A 9 13.84 -8.76 -71.49
C TYR A 9 14.32 -7.42 -70.93
N LEU A 10 13.50 -6.37 -71.06
CA LEU A 10 13.64 -5.18 -70.22
C LEU A 10 13.35 -5.59 -68.76
N PRO A 11 14.18 -5.16 -67.78
CA PRO A 11 13.86 -5.40 -66.39
C PRO A 11 12.56 -4.65 -66.07
N LEU A 12 11.53 -5.38 -65.62
CA LEU A 12 10.32 -4.76 -65.11
C LEU A 12 10.71 -3.79 -63.99
N PRO A 13 10.13 -2.58 -63.94
CA PRO A 13 10.32 -1.69 -62.81
C PRO A 13 9.79 -2.41 -61.57
N LEU A 14 10.65 -2.66 -60.59
CA LEU A 14 10.24 -3.09 -59.27
C LEU A 14 9.12 -2.14 -58.81
N PRO A 15 7.99 -2.66 -58.30
CA PRO A 15 6.88 -1.82 -57.91
C PRO A 15 7.40 -0.87 -56.83
N LEU A 16 7.20 0.44 -57.00
CA LEU A 16 7.55 1.49 -56.03
C LEU A 16 7.37 1.10 -54.54
N PRO A 17 6.31 0.37 -54.12
CA PRO A 17 6.18 -0.07 -52.73
C PRO A 17 7.32 -0.98 -52.23
N LEU A 18 7.92 -1.81 -53.09
CA LEU A 18 9.04 -2.69 -52.71
C LEU A 18 10.33 -1.91 -52.45
N PHE A 19 10.54 -0.84 -53.21
CA PHE A 19 11.68 0.06 -53.03
C PHE A 19 11.53 0.88 -51.74
N CYS A 20 10.32 1.37 -51.44
CA CYS A 20 10.03 2.04 -50.17
C CYS A 20 10.26 1.12 -48.96
N LEU A 21 9.85 -0.16 -49.04
CA LEU A 21 10.10 -1.14 -47.97
C LEU A 21 11.60 -1.35 -47.72
N LEU A 22 12.41 -1.44 -48.78
CA LEU A 22 13.87 -1.57 -48.67
C LEU A 22 14.52 -0.35 -47.99
N PHE A 23 14.05 0.87 -48.27
CA PHE A 23 14.54 2.08 -47.59
C PHE A 23 14.09 2.19 -46.12
N ILE A 24 12.93 1.64 -45.75
CA ILE A 24 12.50 1.56 -44.35
C ILE A 24 13.40 0.57 -43.57
N MET A 25 13.80 -0.53 -44.21
CA MET A 25 14.69 -1.54 -43.62
C MET A 25 16.17 -1.10 -43.57
N LEU A 26 16.64 -0.27 -44.52
CA LEU A 26 18.02 0.24 -44.54
C LEU A 26 18.18 1.61 -43.83
N GLY A 27 17.11 2.38 -43.67
CA GLY A 27 17.13 3.75 -43.15
C GLY A 27 16.84 3.88 -41.65
N THR A 28 16.42 2.79 -40.99
CA THR A 28 16.38 2.76 -39.53
C THR A 28 17.75 2.29 -39.04
N PRO A 29 18.56 3.14 -38.38
CA PRO A 29 19.68 2.61 -37.65
C PRO A 29 19.12 1.60 -36.65
N VAL A 30 19.68 0.39 -36.62
CA VAL A 30 19.39 -0.68 -35.65
C VAL A 30 19.70 -0.24 -34.20
N SER A 31 19.98 1.04 -33.97
CA SER A 31 20.26 1.67 -32.68
C SER A 31 19.06 2.41 -32.07
N LEU A 32 17.85 2.25 -32.61
CA LEU A 32 16.60 2.72 -31.98
C LEU A 32 15.94 1.65 -31.11
N THR A 33 16.71 0.75 -30.51
CA THR A 33 16.28 0.13 -29.24
C THR A 33 16.58 1.15 -28.14
N THR A 34 15.76 2.19 -28.03
CA THR A 34 15.64 2.91 -26.76
C THR A 34 15.37 1.86 -25.69
N ALA A 35 16.23 1.75 -24.69
CA ALA A 35 16.05 0.85 -23.57
C ALA A 35 14.64 1.05 -23.00
N TRP A 36 13.77 0.04 -23.17
CA TRP A 36 12.35 0.09 -22.81
C TRP A 36 12.12 -0.03 -21.29
N PHE A 37 13.12 0.28 -20.45
CA PHE A 37 13.13 0.00 -19.01
C PHE A 37 13.85 1.05 -18.15
N GLU A 38 14.18 2.22 -18.71
CA GLU A 38 14.95 3.25 -18.01
C GLU A 38 14.18 4.13 -17.00
N PRO A 39 12.91 4.53 -17.24
CA PRO A 39 12.27 5.49 -16.33
C PRO A 39 12.02 4.87 -14.95
N GLU A 40 11.59 3.62 -14.87
CA GLU A 40 11.27 2.98 -13.58
C GLU A 40 12.51 2.79 -12.70
N PHE A 41 13.67 2.49 -13.30
CA PHE A 41 14.91 2.41 -12.53
C PHE A 41 15.27 3.75 -11.89
N GLU A 42 15.31 4.82 -12.68
CA GLU A 42 15.67 6.16 -12.18
C GLU A 42 14.64 6.68 -11.17
N ASN A 43 13.35 6.47 -11.45
CA ASN A 43 12.24 6.78 -10.55
C ASN A 43 12.40 6.10 -9.20
N CYS A 44 12.69 4.79 -9.17
CA CYS A 44 12.67 4.03 -7.93
C CYS A 44 14.00 3.99 -7.16
N ARG A 45 15.13 4.32 -7.80
CA ARG A 45 16.50 4.15 -7.26
C ARG A 45 16.76 5.00 -6.01
N ASP A 46 16.50 6.29 -6.11
CA ASP A 46 16.87 7.27 -5.08
C ASP A 46 15.64 7.93 -4.42
N SER A 47 14.43 7.68 -4.96
CA SER A 47 13.20 8.25 -4.43
C SER A 47 12.80 7.63 -3.10
N LYS A 48 12.45 8.48 -2.14
CA LYS A 48 11.82 8.08 -0.88
C LYS A 48 10.68 9.06 -0.62
N PHE A 49 9.56 8.55 -0.11
CA PHE A 49 8.55 9.42 0.47
C PHE A 49 9.17 10.15 1.67
N LYS A 50 8.98 11.47 1.74
CA LYS A 50 9.42 12.32 2.85
C LYS A 50 8.32 13.32 3.19
N CYS A 51 7.89 13.35 4.44
CA CYS A 51 6.88 14.27 4.93
C CYS A 51 7.04 14.47 6.44
N GLY A 52 7.38 15.68 6.89
CA GLY A 52 7.71 15.93 8.29
C GLY A 52 8.81 14.97 8.79
N ASN A 53 8.50 14.19 9.84
CA ASN A 53 9.43 13.18 10.40
C ASN A 53 9.29 11.78 9.77
N ILE A 54 8.40 11.59 8.80
CA ILE A 54 8.19 10.30 8.14
C ILE A 54 9.04 10.23 6.88
N THR A 55 9.87 9.18 6.80
CA THR A 55 10.59 8.80 5.58
C THR A 55 10.32 7.34 5.28
N ALA A 56 9.92 7.02 4.06
CA ALA A 56 9.62 5.65 3.65
C ALA A 56 10.16 5.33 2.25
N GLY A 57 10.64 4.10 2.07
CA GLY A 57 10.96 3.53 0.76
C GLY A 57 10.01 2.37 0.44
N PHE A 58 10.41 1.50 -0.50
CA PHE A 58 9.68 0.27 -0.80
C PHE A 58 9.37 -0.53 0.50
N PRO A 59 8.14 -1.03 0.70
CA PRO A 59 7.03 -1.13 -0.27
C PRO A 59 6.09 0.08 -0.34
N PHE A 60 6.39 1.18 0.34
CA PHE A 60 5.57 2.41 0.27
C PHE A 60 5.90 3.24 -0.97
N HIS A 61 4.91 4.01 -1.44
CA HIS A 61 5.08 5.05 -2.45
C HIS A 61 4.29 6.31 -2.07
N GLY A 62 4.45 7.38 -2.86
CA GLY A 62 3.79 8.66 -2.65
C GLY A 62 4.76 9.83 -2.65
N GLY A 63 4.23 11.04 -2.78
CA GLY A 63 5.04 12.26 -2.93
C GLY A 63 5.96 12.15 -4.14
N ASP A 64 7.26 12.30 -3.92
CA ASP A 64 8.30 12.20 -4.97
C ASP A 64 8.64 10.74 -5.35
N ARG A 65 8.04 9.73 -4.70
CA ARG A 65 8.23 8.31 -5.05
C ARG A 65 7.04 7.82 -5.86
N GLU A 66 7.27 7.52 -7.14
CA GLU A 66 6.23 7.16 -8.09
C GLU A 66 5.49 5.87 -7.71
N LYS A 67 4.27 5.71 -8.24
CA LYS A 67 3.35 4.61 -7.89
C LYS A 67 3.93 3.22 -8.19
N GLU A 68 4.69 3.06 -9.27
CA GLU A 68 5.37 1.81 -9.64
C GLU A 68 6.45 1.40 -8.63
N CYS A 69 6.91 2.34 -7.82
CA CYS A 69 7.94 2.13 -6.82
C CYS A 69 7.37 1.62 -5.48
N GLY A 70 6.09 1.26 -5.39
CA GLY A 70 5.49 0.70 -4.18
C GLY A 70 4.18 -0.03 -4.43
N HIS A 71 3.62 -0.59 -3.36
CA HIS A 71 2.35 -1.30 -3.39
C HIS A 71 1.18 -0.29 -3.38
N PRO A 72 0.16 -0.44 -4.24
CA PRO A 72 -0.96 0.52 -4.32
C PRO A 72 -1.67 0.78 -2.98
N ASP A 73 -1.88 -0.26 -2.18
CA ASP A 73 -2.47 -0.14 -0.83
C ASP A 73 -1.53 0.44 0.24
N LEU A 74 -0.28 0.76 -0.11
CA LEU A 74 0.74 1.39 0.75
C LEU A 74 1.10 2.80 0.24
N GLU A 75 0.14 3.47 -0.39
CA GLU A 75 0.24 4.87 -0.78
C GLU A 75 0.24 5.80 0.44
N LEU A 76 1.21 6.71 0.46
CA LEU A 76 1.33 7.78 1.44
C LEU A 76 1.05 9.15 0.81
N GLU A 77 0.27 9.97 1.50
CA GLU A 77 -0.03 11.35 1.12
C GLU A 77 0.67 12.31 2.10
N CYS A 78 1.10 13.48 1.62
CA CYS A 78 1.68 14.53 2.46
C CYS A 78 0.90 15.84 2.30
N GLY A 79 0.53 16.47 3.42
CA GLY A 79 -0.04 17.82 3.44
C GLY A 79 0.31 18.51 4.75
N ASP A 80 0.76 19.77 4.70
CA ASP A 80 1.18 20.55 5.88
C ASP A 80 2.16 19.79 6.80
N ASP A 81 3.19 19.16 6.22
CA ASP A 81 4.17 18.29 6.91
C ASP A 81 3.58 17.08 7.65
N MET A 82 2.32 16.73 7.36
CA MET A 82 1.61 15.61 7.95
C MET A 82 1.47 14.46 6.96
N ALA A 83 2.12 13.33 7.28
CA ALA A 83 1.98 12.10 6.53
C ALA A 83 0.63 11.44 6.83
N THR A 84 -0.10 11.07 5.79
CA THR A 84 -1.39 10.39 5.89
C THR A 84 -1.46 9.24 4.91
N MET A 85 -2.43 8.35 5.10
CA MET A 85 -2.76 7.28 4.16
C MET A 85 -4.26 6.99 4.20
N LYS A 86 -4.75 6.21 3.23
CA LYS A 86 -6.13 5.74 3.20
C LYS A 86 -6.20 4.24 3.32
N ILE A 87 -7.17 3.76 4.09
CA ILE A 87 -7.54 2.33 4.14
C ILE A 87 -9.06 2.27 3.97
N ARG A 88 -9.53 1.63 2.88
CA ARG A 88 -10.96 1.57 2.50
C ARG A 88 -11.66 2.94 2.66
N ASP A 89 -11.09 3.97 2.03
CA ASP A 89 -11.54 5.37 2.03
C ASP A 89 -11.52 6.13 3.38
N VAL A 90 -11.08 5.50 4.46
CA VAL A 90 -10.85 6.20 5.74
C VAL A 90 -9.42 6.74 5.78
N ARG A 91 -9.26 8.01 6.15
CA ARG A 91 -7.96 8.67 6.31
C ARG A 91 -7.35 8.42 7.69
N TYR A 92 -6.05 8.12 7.69
CA TYR A 92 -5.25 7.93 8.90
C TYR A 92 -4.00 8.79 8.83
N ARG A 93 -3.59 9.36 9.96
CA ARG A 93 -2.24 9.92 10.13
C ARG A 93 -1.25 8.80 10.31
N VAL A 94 -0.11 8.90 9.63
CA VAL A 94 1.02 7.99 9.80
C VAL A 94 1.90 8.52 10.92
N LEU A 95 1.93 7.79 12.03
CA LEU A 95 2.71 8.16 13.21
C LEU A 95 4.14 7.62 13.13
N GLU A 96 4.31 6.41 12.58
CA GLU A 96 5.59 5.72 12.57
C GLU A 96 5.60 4.59 11.53
N ILE A 97 6.76 4.38 10.89
CA ILE A 97 7.03 3.25 10.00
C ILE A 97 8.32 2.59 10.49
N LEU A 98 8.26 1.29 10.75
CA LEU A 98 9.39 0.46 11.17
C LEU A 98 9.61 -0.65 10.13
N PRO A 99 10.39 -0.39 9.06
CA PRO A 99 10.58 -1.31 7.94
C PRO A 99 11.07 -2.69 8.36
N ASP A 100 12.03 -2.75 9.28
CA ASP A 100 12.66 -4.00 9.74
C ASP A 100 11.69 -4.96 10.43
N ARG A 101 10.59 -4.43 10.97
CA ARG A 101 9.55 -5.19 11.67
C ARG A 101 8.25 -5.29 10.88
N GLN A 102 8.21 -4.65 9.71
CA GLN A 102 7.02 -4.48 8.89
C GLN A 102 5.87 -3.76 9.61
N ILE A 103 6.17 -2.89 10.59
CA ILE A 103 5.16 -2.22 11.42
C ILE A 103 4.85 -0.83 10.89
N LEU A 104 3.57 -0.54 10.76
CA LEU A 104 3.01 0.77 10.44
C LEU A 104 2.06 1.17 11.56
N ARG A 105 2.39 2.27 12.25
CA ARG A 105 1.55 2.83 13.32
C ARG A 105 0.76 4.02 12.79
N ILE A 106 -0.55 3.93 12.90
CA ILE A 106 -1.48 4.89 12.30
C ILE A 106 -2.58 5.32 13.26
N LEU A 107 -3.10 6.52 13.07
CA LEU A 107 -4.12 7.12 13.91
C LEU A 107 -5.26 7.66 13.06
N SER A 108 -6.47 7.20 13.33
CA SER A 108 -7.67 7.59 12.58
C SER A 108 -7.96 9.08 12.75
N GLU A 109 -8.10 9.82 11.65
CA GLU A 109 -8.48 11.24 11.72
C GLU A 109 -9.86 11.44 12.34
N LYS A 110 -10.73 10.43 12.26
CA LYS A 110 -12.03 10.44 12.96
C LYS A 110 -11.84 10.49 14.48
N VAL A 111 -10.90 9.72 15.01
CA VAL A 111 -10.57 9.70 16.45
C VAL A 111 -9.99 11.03 16.89
N ILE A 112 -9.06 11.59 16.12
CA ILE A 112 -8.43 12.88 16.44
C ILE A 112 -9.48 13.99 16.55
N ASN A 113 -10.46 14.01 15.65
CA ASN A 113 -11.43 15.11 15.56
C ASN A 113 -12.66 14.91 16.44
N LYS A 114 -13.13 13.68 16.63
CA LYS A 114 -14.43 13.37 17.28
C LYS A 114 -14.31 12.36 18.43
N GLY A 115 -13.10 11.91 18.78
CA GLY A 115 -12.85 10.91 19.82
C GLY A 115 -13.39 9.52 19.44
N ILE A 116 -13.88 8.78 20.43
CA ILE A 116 -14.40 7.42 20.27
C ILE A 116 -15.78 7.34 19.60
N CYS A 117 -16.46 8.47 19.43
CA CYS A 117 -17.84 8.49 18.96
C CYS A 117 -18.05 7.98 17.52
N PRO A 118 -17.17 8.29 16.54
CA PRO A 118 -17.17 7.57 15.28
C PRO A 118 -16.37 6.26 15.36
N PRO A 119 -16.74 5.22 14.58
CA PRO A 119 -15.91 4.05 14.38
C PRO A 119 -14.52 4.46 13.86
N PRO A 120 -13.42 4.04 14.52
CA PRO A 120 -12.08 4.44 14.11
C PRO A 120 -11.61 3.76 12.83
N PHE A 121 -12.23 2.63 12.48
CA PHE A 121 -11.90 1.79 11.33
C PHE A 121 -13.03 1.75 10.29
N PRO A 122 -12.77 1.29 9.06
CA PRO A 122 -13.75 1.35 7.96
C PRO A 122 -14.96 0.43 8.18
N ASP A 123 -14.71 -0.77 8.72
CA ASP A 123 -15.72 -1.79 9.01
C ASP A 123 -15.17 -2.80 10.04
N GLU A 124 -15.99 -3.77 10.47
CA GLU A 124 -15.65 -4.69 11.57
C GLU A 124 -14.50 -5.67 11.24
N ASP A 125 -14.40 -6.08 9.98
CA ASP A 125 -13.55 -7.17 9.52
C ASP A 125 -12.40 -6.67 8.64
N TRP A 126 -12.23 -5.34 8.52
CA TRP A 126 -11.32 -4.71 7.57
C TRP A 126 -9.89 -5.24 7.63
N ILE A 127 -9.40 -5.55 8.84
CA ILE A 127 -8.05 -6.05 9.08
C ILE A 127 -7.95 -7.56 8.82
N GLN A 128 -9.01 -8.31 9.11
CA GLN A 128 -9.06 -9.75 8.88
C GLN A 128 -9.12 -10.05 7.38
N ASP A 129 -9.90 -9.26 6.65
CA ASP A 129 -10.09 -9.34 5.20
C ASP A 129 -9.03 -8.56 4.42
N SER A 130 -8.09 -7.88 5.09
CA SER A 130 -7.05 -7.12 4.40
C SER A 130 -6.05 -8.07 3.73
N PRO A 131 -5.83 -7.99 2.40
CA PRO A 131 -4.78 -8.76 1.74
C PRO A 131 -3.38 -8.17 2.01
N VAL A 132 -3.29 -6.96 2.57
CA VAL A 132 -2.04 -6.22 2.75
C VAL A 132 -1.64 -6.10 4.20
N PHE A 133 -2.59 -6.03 5.13
CA PHE A 133 -2.32 -5.86 6.54
C PHE A 133 -2.71 -7.09 7.38
N THR A 134 -2.01 -7.24 8.49
CA THR A 134 -2.34 -8.07 9.64
C THR A 134 -2.27 -7.21 10.91
N PRO A 135 -2.92 -7.62 12.01
CA PRO A 135 -2.73 -6.98 13.31
C PRO A 135 -1.25 -6.83 13.68
N GLY A 136 -0.88 -5.67 14.23
CA GLY A 136 0.45 -5.48 14.82
C GLY A 136 0.61 -6.27 16.12
N PRO A 137 1.84 -6.67 16.48
CA PRO A 137 2.10 -7.37 17.74
C PRO A 137 1.89 -6.44 18.94
N GLY A 138 1.33 -6.96 20.04
CA GLY A 138 1.13 -6.17 21.28
C GLY A 138 -0.11 -5.27 21.26
N PHE A 139 -1.02 -5.49 20.31
CA PHE A 139 -2.33 -4.85 20.26
C PHE A 139 -3.45 -5.87 20.42
N ALA A 140 -4.45 -5.53 21.23
CA ALA A 140 -5.60 -6.37 21.52
C ALA A 140 -6.89 -5.77 20.97
N SER A 141 -7.79 -6.67 20.55
CA SER A 141 -9.11 -6.30 20.04
C SER A 141 -10.10 -6.02 21.17
N VAL A 142 -10.83 -4.92 21.03
CA VAL A 142 -11.92 -4.46 21.89
C VAL A 142 -13.11 -4.16 20.98
N THR A 143 -14.32 -4.49 21.42
CA THR A 143 -15.53 -4.22 20.65
C THR A 143 -16.21 -2.97 21.19
N LEU A 144 -16.50 -2.04 20.29
CA LEU A 144 -17.32 -0.85 20.52
C LEU A 144 -18.72 -1.11 20.00
N PHE A 145 -19.74 -0.82 20.82
CA PHE A 145 -21.15 -0.93 20.46
C PHE A 145 -21.76 0.46 20.44
N TYR A 146 -22.34 0.87 19.32
CA TYR A 146 -22.89 2.22 19.12
C TYR A 146 -24.41 2.22 19.12
N ASP A 147 -24.97 3.38 19.46
CA ASP A 147 -26.40 3.65 19.46
C ASP A 147 -27.21 2.62 20.25
N CYS A 148 -26.72 2.29 21.44
CA CYS A 148 -27.40 1.41 22.35
C CYS A 148 -28.63 2.11 22.95
N LEU A 149 -29.78 1.44 22.92
CA LEU A 149 -31.05 1.89 23.51
C LEU A 149 -30.97 2.01 25.03
N SER A 150 -30.14 1.16 25.65
CA SER A 150 -29.88 1.14 27.08
C SER A 150 -28.45 0.67 27.35
N ARG A 151 -27.98 0.83 28.59
CA ARG A 151 -26.69 0.26 29.00
C ARG A 151 -26.75 -1.25 28.90
N ILE A 152 -25.85 -1.85 28.10
CA ILE A 152 -25.83 -3.29 27.85
C ILE A 152 -25.51 -4.08 29.13
N SER A 153 -24.63 -3.55 29.98
CA SER A 153 -24.31 -4.10 31.30
C SER A 153 -23.77 -2.99 32.21
N PRO A 154 -24.01 -3.06 33.55
CA PRO A 154 -23.38 -2.16 34.52
C PRO A 154 -21.85 -2.21 34.50
N ASP A 155 -21.29 -3.36 34.10
CA ASP A 155 -19.85 -3.63 34.11
C ASP A 155 -19.15 -3.22 32.81
N LEU A 156 -19.86 -2.56 31.89
CA LEU A 156 -19.27 -2.03 30.66
C LEU A 156 -19.18 -0.51 30.74
N LEU A 157 -18.08 0.02 30.21
CA LEU A 157 -17.94 1.45 30.05
C LEU A 157 -18.96 1.96 29.05
N PHE A 158 -19.65 3.05 29.40
CA PHE A 158 -20.66 3.70 28.59
C PHE A 158 -20.38 5.18 28.48
N PHE A 159 -20.38 5.71 27.25
CA PHE A 159 -20.13 7.10 26.97
C PHE A 159 -21.22 7.69 26.10
N THR A 160 -21.73 8.86 26.48
CA THR A 160 -22.62 9.65 25.64
C THR A 160 -21.81 10.42 24.61
N CYS A 161 -22.27 10.44 23.38
CA CYS A 161 -21.70 11.21 22.29
C CYS A 161 -22.51 12.48 22.03
N ASN A 162 -21.86 13.49 21.48
CA ASN A 162 -22.55 14.70 21.05
C ASN A 162 -23.48 14.36 19.86
N LYS A 163 -24.69 14.93 19.84
CA LYS A 163 -25.67 14.75 18.75
C LYS A 163 -25.17 15.18 17.38
N ASN A 164 -24.11 16.00 17.31
CA ASN A 164 -23.48 16.41 16.07
C ASN A 164 -22.56 15.33 15.47
N TYR A 165 -22.36 14.21 16.15
CA TYR A 165 -21.58 13.07 15.66
C TYR A 165 -22.46 11.97 15.09
N ASP A 166 -21.81 11.02 14.41
CA ASP A 166 -22.45 9.96 13.64
C ASP A 166 -23.22 8.97 14.55
N HIS A 167 -22.85 8.89 15.84
CA HIS A 167 -23.50 8.05 16.85
C HIS A 167 -23.80 8.83 18.14
N SER A 168 -24.84 8.41 18.86
CA SER A 168 -25.38 9.04 20.06
C SER A 168 -24.74 8.56 21.37
N ASN A 169 -24.25 7.33 21.39
CA ASN A 169 -23.55 6.75 22.53
C ASN A 169 -22.68 5.57 22.07
N VAL A 170 -21.72 5.19 22.93
CA VAL A 170 -20.87 4.03 22.74
C VAL A 170 -20.66 3.27 24.05
N SER A 171 -20.84 1.95 23.98
CA SER A 171 -20.47 1.00 25.05
C SER A 171 -19.23 0.22 24.63
N VAL A 172 -18.36 -0.11 25.59
CA VAL A 172 -17.05 -0.73 25.30
C VAL A 172 -16.92 -2.05 26.03
N ALA A 173 -16.59 -3.10 25.28
CA ALA A 173 -16.37 -4.44 25.82
C ALA A 173 -15.04 -5.02 25.33
N ILE A 174 -14.34 -5.68 26.23
CA ILE A 174 -13.20 -6.52 25.86
C ILE A 174 -13.74 -7.69 25.03
N ALA A 175 -13.07 -8.01 23.91
CA ALA A 175 -13.47 -9.11 23.04
C ALA A 175 -13.60 -10.43 23.83
N ASN A 176 -14.56 -11.28 23.43
CA ASN A 176 -14.96 -12.56 24.05
C ASN A 176 -15.92 -12.50 25.26
N ASN A 177 -16.55 -11.36 25.57
CA ASN A 177 -17.67 -11.36 26.51
C ASN A 177 -18.98 -11.84 25.84
N THR A 178 -19.20 -13.15 25.84
CA THR A 178 -20.38 -13.83 25.25
C THR A 178 -21.69 -13.55 25.98
N SER A 179 -21.66 -12.83 27.10
CA SER A 179 -22.86 -12.48 27.89
C SER A 179 -23.54 -11.20 27.39
N ILE A 180 -22.95 -10.51 26.42
CA ILE A 180 -23.47 -9.27 25.84
C ILE A 180 -24.50 -9.64 24.78
N HIS A 181 -25.78 -9.43 25.06
CA HIS A 181 -26.85 -9.52 24.06
C HIS A 181 -26.91 -8.20 23.29
N PRO A 182 -26.39 -8.14 22.05
CA PRO A 182 -26.19 -6.88 21.32
C PRO A 182 -27.50 -6.31 20.75
N GLU A 183 -28.64 -6.99 20.96
CA GLU A 183 -29.95 -6.62 20.40
C GLU A 183 -30.38 -5.19 20.76
N ALA A 184 -29.77 -4.60 21.80
CA ALA A 184 -30.01 -3.22 22.20
C ALA A 184 -29.20 -2.17 21.42
N CYS A 185 -28.20 -2.54 20.60
CA CYS A 185 -27.30 -1.61 19.91
C CYS A 185 -27.37 -1.79 18.38
N LEU A 186 -27.30 -0.68 17.64
CA LEU A 186 -27.52 -0.70 16.19
C LEU A 186 -26.25 -1.02 15.38
N HIS A 187 -25.08 -0.69 15.91
CA HIS A 187 -23.80 -0.88 15.23
C HIS A 187 -22.74 -1.40 16.20
N ARG A 188 -21.74 -2.09 15.66
CA ARG A 188 -20.52 -2.44 16.40
C ARG A 188 -19.29 -2.22 15.53
N ALA A 189 -18.14 -2.08 16.17
CA ALA A 189 -16.84 -1.98 15.51
C ALA A 189 -15.79 -2.64 16.38
N ASN A 190 -14.87 -3.37 15.76
CA ASN A 190 -13.68 -3.87 16.45
C ASN A 190 -12.58 -2.82 16.39
N VAL A 191 -11.94 -2.58 17.53
CA VAL A 191 -10.85 -1.63 17.65
C VAL A 191 -9.64 -2.26 18.29
N MET A 192 -8.46 -1.90 17.81
CA MET A 192 -7.19 -2.38 18.34
C MET A 192 -6.61 -1.32 19.27
N ILE A 193 -6.34 -1.71 20.52
CA ILE A 193 -5.64 -0.86 21.50
C ILE A 193 -4.36 -1.57 21.99
N PRO A 194 -3.34 -0.83 22.45
CA PRO A 194 -2.18 -1.44 23.09
C PRO A 194 -2.60 -2.39 24.21
N GLU A 195 -1.99 -3.57 24.30
CA GLU A 195 -2.28 -4.57 25.34
C GLU A 195 -2.12 -4.00 26.75
N THR A 196 -1.15 -3.09 26.94
CA THR A 196 -0.91 -2.37 28.20
C THR A 196 -2.12 -1.53 28.64
N SER A 197 -2.99 -1.14 27.71
CA SER A 197 -4.19 -0.35 27.99
C SER A 197 -5.40 -1.21 28.38
N LEU A 198 -5.32 -2.53 28.23
CA LEU A 198 -6.39 -3.45 28.64
C LEU A 198 -6.65 -3.40 30.15
N GLU A 199 -5.63 -3.19 30.98
CA GLU A 199 -5.81 -3.07 32.43
C GLU A 199 -6.63 -1.83 32.81
N SER A 200 -6.36 -0.70 32.15
CA SER A 200 -7.14 0.53 32.35
C SER A 200 -8.61 0.31 31.95
N LEU A 201 -8.84 -0.41 30.85
CA LEU A 201 -10.18 -0.78 30.41
C LEU A 201 -10.88 -1.73 31.40
N ARG A 202 -10.18 -2.74 31.93
CA ARG A 202 -10.70 -3.70 32.94
C ARG A 202 -11.07 -3.02 34.26
N ASN A 203 -10.31 -2.01 34.65
CA ASN A 203 -10.55 -1.23 35.87
C ASN A 203 -11.55 -0.09 35.68
N HIS A 204 -12.24 -0.04 34.53
CA HIS A 204 -13.19 1.02 34.17
C HIS A 204 -12.59 2.44 34.23
N SER A 205 -11.27 2.57 34.10
CA SER A 205 -10.62 3.89 34.11
C SER A 205 -10.83 4.57 32.77
N PRO A 206 -11.31 5.83 32.73
CA PRO A 206 -11.50 6.58 31.47
C PRO A 206 -10.19 6.80 30.68
N ASP A 207 -9.03 6.61 31.32
CA ASP A 207 -7.69 6.78 30.73
C ASP A 207 -7.46 5.86 29.53
N TRP A 208 -8.20 4.74 29.45
CA TRP A 208 -8.12 3.83 28.31
C TRP A 208 -8.46 4.55 26.98
N LYS A 209 -9.23 5.65 26.99
CA LYS A 209 -9.51 6.44 25.78
C LYS A 209 -8.25 7.03 25.16
N GLY A 210 -7.27 7.40 25.99
CA GLY A 210 -5.96 7.86 25.52
C GLY A 210 -5.22 6.77 24.72
N ALA A 211 -5.56 5.50 24.92
CA ALA A 211 -5.03 4.40 24.14
C ALA A 211 -5.51 4.39 22.67
N LEU A 212 -6.63 5.07 22.36
CA LEU A 212 -7.03 5.28 20.96
C LEU A 212 -6.19 6.39 20.31
N GLU A 213 -5.67 7.33 21.10
CA GLU A 213 -4.82 8.43 20.64
C GLU A 213 -3.37 8.01 20.41
N THR A 214 -2.92 6.88 20.99
CA THR A 214 -1.60 6.31 20.71
C THR A 214 -1.47 5.75 19.28
N GLY A 215 -2.60 5.62 18.59
CA GLY A 215 -2.72 4.95 17.30
C GLY A 215 -2.79 3.43 17.44
N PHE A 216 -2.99 2.75 16.32
CA PHE A 216 -2.97 1.30 16.19
C PHE A 216 -1.82 0.87 15.27
N GLU A 217 -1.22 -0.26 15.58
CA GLU A 217 -0.21 -0.87 14.73
C GLU A 217 -0.82 -1.94 13.83
N VAL A 218 -0.43 -1.88 12.55
CA VAL A 218 -0.60 -2.98 11.60
C VAL A 218 0.75 -3.44 11.12
N GLN A 219 0.83 -4.73 10.78
CA GLN A 219 1.95 -5.29 10.08
C GLN A 219 1.58 -5.49 8.61
N TRP A 220 2.40 -5.04 7.65
CA TRP A 220 2.14 -5.39 6.25
C TRP A 220 2.60 -6.83 5.96
N ARG A 221 1.77 -7.61 5.27
CA ARG A 221 1.88 -9.07 5.17
C ARG A 221 3.13 -9.52 4.43
N LYS A 222 3.44 -8.92 3.29
CA LYS A 222 4.53 -9.38 2.43
C LYS A 222 5.84 -8.75 2.86
N ASN A 223 6.78 -9.60 3.28
CA ASN A 223 8.15 -9.17 3.53
C ASN A 223 8.88 -9.16 2.19
N TYR A 224 9.39 -8.00 1.80
CA TYR A 224 10.16 -7.84 0.58
C TYR A 224 11.64 -7.57 0.85
N ALA A 225 12.07 -7.59 2.11
CA ALA A 225 13.40 -7.12 2.51
C ALA A 225 14.52 -7.90 1.82
N GLU A 226 14.38 -9.23 1.71
CA GLU A 226 15.41 -10.07 1.09
C GLU A 226 15.53 -9.80 -0.42
N GLU A 227 14.41 -9.78 -1.15
CA GLU A 227 14.37 -9.51 -2.58
C GLU A 227 14.86 -8.11 -2.91
N CYS A 228 14.44 -7.12 -2.11
CA CYS A 228 14.84 -5.74 -2.27
C CYS A 228 16.34 -5.55 -1.98
N TRP A 229 16.86 -6.27 -0.98
CA TRP A 229 18.29 -6.29 -0.68
C TRP A 229 19.12 -6.92 -1.81
N LYS A 230 18.68 -8.05 -2.39
CA LYS A 230 19.33 -8.65 -3.57
C LYS A 230 19.36 -7.68 -4.75
N CYS A 231 18.23 -7.02 -5.01
CA CYS A 231 18.12 -6.04 -6.09
C CYS A 231 19.10 -4.88 -5.92
N THR A 232 19.05 -4.22 -4.77
CA THR A 232 19.93 -3.08 -4.46
C THR A 232 21.41 -3.47 -4.44
N SER A 233 21.75 -4.67 -3.94
CA SER A 233 23.12 -5.20 -3.95
C SER A 233 23.67 -5.43 -5.36
N SER A 234 22.79 -5.74 -6.32
CA SER A 234 23.16 -5.89 -7.74
C SER A 234 23.24 -4.56 -8.51
N GLY A 235 22.94 -3.44 -7.83
CA GLY A 235 22.89 -2.09 -8.39
C GLY A 235 21.56 -1.71 -9.04
N GLY A 236 20.49 -2.46 -8.75
CA GLY A 236 19.13 -2.17 -9.21
C GLY A 236 18.32 -1.32 -8.23
N ALA A 237 17.14 -0.91 -8.67
CA ALA A 237 16.14 -0.21 -7.89
C ALA A 237 14.95 -1.12 -7.62
N CYS A 238 14.54 -1.16 -6.36
CA CYS A 238 13.48 -2.04 -5.91
C CYS A 238 12.11 -1.35 -6.04
N GLY A 239 11.18 -2.04 -6.69
CA GLY A 239 9.79 -1.61 -6.86
C GLY A 239 8.84 -2.80 -6.98
N LEU A 240 7.66 -2.58 -7.55
CA LEU A 240 6.60 -3.60 -7.60
C LEU A 240 6.40 -4.17 -9.01
N GLY A 241 6.34 -5.48 -9.11
CA GLY A 241 5.95 -6.21 -10.32
C GLY A 241 4.44 -6.25 -10.51
N ILE A 242 4.01 -6.93 -11.58
CA ILE A 242 2.60 -6.99 -12.02
C ILE A 242 1.73 -7.84 -11.07
N HIS A 243 2.32 -8.75 -10.30
CA HIS A 243 1.63 -9.66 -9.36
C HIS A 243 1.98 -9.35 -7.90
N ASP A 244 2.17 -8.06 -7.60
CA ASP A 244 2.51 -7.53 -6.28
C ASP A 244 3.79 -8.12 -5.66
N GLU A 245 4.68 -8.69 -6.49
CA GLU A 245 6.02 -9.16 -6.11
C GLU A 245 7.05 -8.04 -6.17
N ALA A 246 8.08 -8.12 -5.32
CA ALA A 246 9.23 -7.24 -5.49
C ALA A 246 9.83 -7.46 -6.89
N TYR A 247 10.02 -6.38 -7.61
CA TYR A 247 10.66 -6.38 -8.93
C TYR A 247 11.89 -5.49 -8.89
N CYS A 248 12.94 -5.93 -9.57
CA CYS A 248 14.20 -5.22 -9.66
C CYS A 248 14.29 -4.49 -11.00
N TYR A 249 14.13 -3.18 -10.97
CA TYR A 249 14.41 -2.31 -12.09
C TYR A 249 15.93 -2.12 -12.21
N CYS A 250 16.45 -2.19 -13.44
CA CYS A 250 17.89 -2.27 -13.67
C CYS A 250 18.41 -1.06 -14.45
N PRO A 251 19.65 -0.63 -14.17
CA PRO A 251 20.28 0.45 -14.92
C PRO A 251 20.55 0.03 -16.38
N PRO A 252 20.86 1.00 -17.25
CA PRO A 252 21.20 0.73 -18.64
C PRO A 252 22.31 -0.32 -18.76
N GLY A 253 22.13 -1.24 -19.71
CA GLY A 253 23.09 -2.31 -19.99
C GLY A 253 23.02 -3.51 -19.02
N LYS A 254 22.04 -3.53 -18.12
CA LYS A 254 21.67 -4.71 -17.33
C LYS A 254 20.20 -5.04 -17.54
N TRP A 255 19.85 -6.29 -17.27
CA TRP A 255 18.47 -6.75 -17.27
C TRP A 255 18.10 -7.39 -15.94
N SER A 256 16.81 -7.33 -15.60
CA SER A 256 16.26 -8.02 -14.45
C SER A 256 16.26 -9.52 -14.74
N GLY A 257 16.95 -10.32 -13.92
CA GLY A 257 17.08 -11.76 -14.13
C GLY A 257 15.74 -12.50 -14.21
N PRO A 258 15.72 -13.82 -14.48
CA PRO A 258 14.49 -14.58 -14.72
C PRO A 258 13.47 -14.52 -13.55
N GLU A 259 13.96 -14.37 -12.33
CA GLU A 259 13.14 -14.23 -11.12
C GLU A 259 12.75 -12.78 -10.81
N GLY A 260 13.30 -11.81 -11.55
CA GLY A 260 13.04 -10.38 -11.39
C GLY A 260 13.63 -9.76 -10.12
N LYS A 261 14.60 -10.41 -9.45
CA LYS A 261 15.09 -10.00 -8.11
C LYS A 261 16.46 -9.34 -8.11
N GLU A 262 17.20 -9.41 -9.21
CA GLU A 262 18.56 -8.89 -9.31
C GLU A 262 18.89 -8.51 -10.76
N CYS A 263 19.82 -7.58 -10.91
CA CYS A 263 20.31 -7.11 -12.21
C CYS A 263 21.51 -7.94 -12.68
N ARG A 264 21.45 -8.43 -13.90
CA ARG A 264 22.51 -9.21 -14.56
C ARG A 264 23.00 -8.49 -15.82
N PRO A 265 24.29 -8.64 -16.18
CA PRO A 265 24.79 -8.12 -17.44
C PRO A 265 24.16 -8.87 -18.62
N HIS A 266 24.00 -8.19 -19.75
CA HIS A 266 23.74 -8.86 -21.03
C HIS A 266 25.01 -9.59 -21.46
N THR A 267 24.94 -10.92 -21.55
CA THR A 267 26.02 -11.76 -22.12
C THR A 267 26.07 -11.68 -23.63
#